data_AF-A0A1X7SNP6-F1
#
_entry.id   AF-A0A1X7SNP6-F1
#
_cell.length_a   1.000
_cell.length_b   1.000
_cell.length_c   1.000
_cell.angle_alpha   90.00
_cell.angle_beta   90.00
_cell.angle_gamma   90.00
#
_symmetry.space_group_name_H-M   'P 1'
#
loop_
_entity.id
_entity.type
_entity.pdbx_description
1 polymer ?
#
loop_
_entity_poly.entity_id
_entity_poly.type
_entity_poly.pdbx_seq_one_letter_code
_entity_poly.pdbx_strand_id
1 'polypeptide(L)'
;MAKMLRGKLITYYELILQGKDPSSRRSDFWDEFFLLKANVEFLEGAIMTMSLSNLMQIKANINNLFIQCCRMLQTDDNMIRNINALQTLCVLVQSIYRKHSSSDSSIEVVDILIGVDAADCQMRNLIECLCKFLSEEYP
;
A
#
# COMPACT_ATOMS: atom_id res chain seq x y z
N MET A 1 -19.67 2.59 -15.62
CA MET A 1 -18.20 2.42 -15.71
C MET A 1 -17.49 2.61 -14.36
N ALA A 2 -17.64 3.75 -13.67
CA ALA A 2 -16.99 4.00 -12.37
C ALA A 2 -17.26 2.92 -11.29
N LYS A 3 -18.50 2.43 -11.17
CA LYS A 3 -18.86 1.33 -10.23
C LYS A 3 -18.10 0.02 -10.51
N MET A 4 -17.85 -0.27 -11.79
CA MET A 4 -17.11 -1.47 -12.22
C MET A 4 -15.62 -1.36 -11.90
N LEU A 5 -15.02 -0.18 -12.12
CA LEU A 5 -13.63 0.10 -11.78
C LEU A 5 -13.39 0.07 -10.26
N ARG A 6 -14.33 0.62 -9.47
CA ARG A 6 -14.30 0.50 -8.00
C ARG A 6 -14.36 -0.96 -7.56
N GLY A 7 -15.25 -1.76 -8.17
CA GLY A 7 -15.35 -3.19 -7.89
C GLY A 7 -14.05 -3.95 -8.20
N LYS A 8 -13.41 -3.63 -9.33
CA LYS A 8 -12.14 -4.24 -9.73
C LYS A 8 -11.01 -3.97 -8.72
N LEU A 9 -10.89 -2.73 -8.24
CA LEU A 9 -9.89 -2.39 -7.23
C LEU A 9 -10.15 -3.12 -5.90
N ILE A 10 -11.42 -3.23 -5.49
CA ILE A 10 -11.79 -4.01 -4.30
C ILE A 10 -11.32 -5.46 -4.45
N THR A 11 -11.57 -6.10 -5.59
CA THR A 11 -11.09 -7.46 -5.86
C THR A 11 -9.57 -7.56 -5.76
N TYR A 12 -8.82 -6.57 -6.23
CA TYR A 12 -7.36 -6.56 -6.08
C TYR A 12 -6.91 -6.46 -4.63
N TYR A 13 -7.53 -5.57 -3.84
CA TYR A 13 -7.27 -5.53 -2.40
C TYR A 13 -7.59 -6.86 -1.72
N GLU A 14 -8.74 -7.47 -2.03
CA GLU A 14 -9.11 -8.77 -1.48
C GLU A 14 -8.08 -9.86 -1.80
N LEU A 15 -7.57 -9.91 -3.03
CA LEU A 15 -6.52 -10.87 -3.39
C LEU A 15 -5.25 -10.67 -2.55
N ILE A 16 -4.78 -9.42 -2.44
CA ILE A 16 -3.59 -9.07 -1.65
C ILE A 16 -3.80 -9.42 -0.17
N LEU A 17 -4.96 -9.05 0.39
CA LEU A 17 -5.33 -9.29 1.79
C LEU A 17 -5.69 -10.75 2.10
N GLN A 18 -5.80 -11.61 1.08
CA GLN A 18 -5.89 -13.06 1.21
C GLN A 18 -4.51 -13.74 1.10
N GLY A 19 -3.42 -12.98 1.04
CA GLY A 19 -2.06 -13.51 0.90
C GLY A 19 -1.70 -13.92 -0.53
N LYS A 20 -2.54 -13.61 -1.53
CA LYS A 20 -2.26 -13.93 -2.93
C LYS A 20 -1.37 -12.85 -3.56
N ASP A 21 -0.53 -13.25 -4.50
CA ASP A 21 0.24 -12.35 -5.34
C ASP A 21 -0.35 -12.28 -6.76
N PRO A 22 -1.19 -11.29 -7.08
CA PRO A 22 -1.77 -11.12 -8.40
C PRO A 22 -0.73 -10.67 -9.46
N SER A 23 0.43 -10.15 -9.05
CA SER A 23 1.48 -9.70 -9.95
C SER A 23 2.31 -10.84 -10.53
N SER A 24 2.38 -11.98 -9.84
CA SER A 24 3.09 -13.19 -10.30
C SER A 24 2.68 -13.69 -11.69
N ARG A 25 1.44 -13.38 -12.12
CA ARG A 25 0.88 -13.82 -13.41
C ARG A 25 0.83 -12.71 -14.46
N ARG A 26 1.12 -11.47 -14.07
CA ARG A 26 0.89 -10.25 -14.86
C ARG A 26 1.89 -9.17 -14.50
N SER A 27 2.84 -8.93 -15.40
CA SER A 27 3.88 -7.90 -15.22
C SER A 27 3.33 -6.47 -15.19
N ASP A 28 2.16 -6.24 -15.78
CA ASP A 28 1.45 -4.95 -15.84
C ASP A 28 0.48 -4.74 -14.67
N PHE A 29 0.46 -5.65 -13.69
CA PHE A 29 -0.54 -5.60 -12.62
C PHE A 29 -0.50 -4.29 -11.83
N TRP A 30 0.69 -3.86 -11.40
CA TRP A 30 0.83 -2.67 -10.55
C TRP A 30 0.49 -1.38 -11.31
N ASP A 31 0.91 -1.29 -12.55
CA ASP A 31 0.53 -0.26 -13.50
C ASP A 31 -0.98 -0.11 -13.63
N GLU A 32 -1.71 -1.23 -13.77
CA GLU A 32 -3.17 -1.24 -13.80
C GLU A 32 -3.77 -0.91 -12.43
N PHE A 33 -3.24 -1.50 -11.37
CA PHE A 33 -3.72 -1.31 -10.01
C PHE A 33 -3.71 0.17 -9.62
N PHE A 34 -2.60 0.87 -9.86
CA PHE A 34 -2.45 2.28 -9.50
C PHE A 34 -3.14 3.23 -10.48
N LEU A 35 -3.60 2.77 -11.65
CA LEU A 35 -4.52 3.57 -12.48
C LEU A 35 -5.92 3.68 -11.85
N LEU A 36 -6.28 2.77 -10.95
CA LEU A 36 -7.58 2.77 -10.28
C LEU A 36 -7.55 3.68 -9.05
N LYS A 37 -8.58 4.53 -8.91
CA LYS A 37 -8.73 5.43 -7.76
C LYS A 37 -8.73 4.65 -6.45
N ALA A 38 -7.80 4.96 -5.57
CA ALA A 38 -7.66 4.32 -4.26
C ALA A 38 -9.00 4.33 -3.49
N ASN A 39 -9.43 3.15 -3.02
CA ASN A 39 -10.63 2.99 -2.20
C ASN A 39 -10.25 2.95 -0.71
N VAL A 40 -10.06 4.14 -0.14
CA VAL A 40 -9.62 4.39 1.23
C VAL A 40 -10.48 3.64 2.25
N GLU A 41 -11.80 3.83 2.14
CA GLU A 41 -12.81 3.26 3.06
C GLU A 41 -12.71 1.72 3.12
N PHE A 42 -12.58 1.07 1.96
CA PHE A 42 -12.49 -0.39 1.91
C PHE A 42 -11.19 -0.91 2.52
N LEU A 43 -10.05 -0.34 2.10
CA LEU A 43 -8.74 -0.82 2.55
C LEU A 43 -8.58 -0.65 4.07
N GLU A 44 -8.97 0.52 4.60
CA GLU A 44 -8.95 0.75 6.04
C GLU A 44 -9.87 -0.21 6.79
N GLY A 45 -11.14 -0.34 6.37
CA GLY A 45 -12.10 -1.23 7.00
C GLY A 45 -11.62 -2.69 6.99
N ALA A 46 -11.03 -3.15 5.89
CA ALA A 46 -10.50 -4.49 5.78
C ALA A 46 -9.30 -4.74 6.73
N ILE A 47 -8.39 -3.78 6.86
CA ILE A 47 -7.25 -3.89 7.79
C ILE A 47 -7.72 -3.84 9.24
N MET A 48 -8.63 -2.93 9.58
CA MET A 48 -9.10 -2.74 10.95
C MET A 48 -9.91 -3.93 11.47
N THR A 49 -10.68 -4.59 10.60
CA THR A 49 -11.49 -5.79 10.94
C THR A 49 -10.68 -7.08 10.98
N MET A 50 -9.47 -7.10 10.40
CA MET A 50 -8.61 -8.28 10.37
C MET A 50 -8.05 -8.60 11.76
N SER A 51 -7.97 -9.89 12.14
CA SER A 51 -7.26 -10.27 13.37
C SER A 51 -5.75 -10.03 13.24
N LEU A 52 -5.04 -9.90 14.37
CA LEU A 52 -3.58 -9.79 14.33
C LEU A 52 -2.93 -11.04 13.71
N SER A 53 -3.43 -12.24 14.02
CA SER A 53 -2.92 -13.49 13.44
C SER A 53 -2.99 -13.48 11.91
N ASN A 54 -4.12 -13.06 11.34
CA ASN A 54 -4.32 -13.02 9.89
C ASN A 54 -3.45 -11.93 9.26
N LEU A 55 -3.33 -10.78 9.91
CA LEU A 55 -2.45 -9.70 9.45
C LEU A 55 -0.99 -10.15 9.38
N MET A 56 -0.51 -10.91 10.38
CA MET A 56 0.84 -11.47 10.37
C MET A 56 1.04 -12.50 9.24
N GLN A 57 0.01 -13.29 8.90
CA GLN A 57 0.09 -14.25 7.79
C GLN A 57 0.22 -13.56 6.43
N ILE A 58 -0.33 -12.36 6.26
CA ILE A 58 -0.26 -11.60 5.00
C ILE A 58 0.80 -10.50 5.02
N LYS A 59 1.67 -10.47 6.03
CA LYS A 59 2.73 -9.46 6.21
C LYS A 59 3.53 -9.23 4.93
N ALA A 60 3.97 -10.29 4.26
CA ALA A 60 4.76 -10.19 3.03
C ALA A 60 3.99 -9.44 1.91
N ASN A 61 2.67 -9.63 1.82
CA ASN A 61 1.81 -8.95 0.86
C ASN A 61 1.64 -7.47 1.22
N ILE A 62 1.54 -7.14 2.52
CA ILE A 62 1.52 -5.75 3.00
C ILE A 62 2.86 -5.06 2.71
N ASN A 63 3.98 -5.72 2.99
CA ASN A 63 5.32 -5.22 2.64
C ASN A 63 5.44 -4.97 1.14
N ASN A 64 4.99 -5.92 0.31
CA ASN A 64 5.03 -5.74 -1.14
C ASN A 64 4.15 -4.56 -1.58
N LEU A 65 2.93 -4.43 -1.05
CA LEU A 65 2.07 -3.28 -1.38
C LEU A 65 2.74 -1.95 -1.03
N PHE A 66 3.37 -1.86 0.15
CA PHE A 66 4.13 -0.68 0.56
C PHE A 66 5.28 -0.37 -0.42
N ILE A 67 6.08 -1.38 -0.77
CA ILE A 67 7.21 -1.26 -1.69
C ILE A 67 6.73 -0.79 -3.08
N GLN A 68 5.62 -1.33 -3.58
CA GLN A 68 5.10 -0.96 -4.90
C GLN A 68 4.54 0.46 -4.90
N CYS A 69 3.92 0.92 -3.81
CA CYS A 69 3.56 2.33 -3.67
C CYS A 69 4.80 3.23 -3.74
N CYS A 70 5.88 2.88 -3.04
CA CYS A 70 7.14 3.63 -3.08
C CYS A 70 7.76 3.63 -4.49
N ARG A 71 7.75 2.48 -5.16
CA ARG A 71 8.26 2.33 -6.53
C ARG A 71 7.53 3.22 -7.52
N MET A 72 6.20 3.30 -7.44
CA MET A 72 5.43 4.20 -8.33
C MET A 72 5.89 5.64 -8.15
N LEU A 73 5.95 6.13 -6.91
CA LEU A 73 6.40 7.50 -6.61
C LEU A 73 7.83 7.80 -7.10
N GLN A 74 8.68 6.78 -7.19
CA GLN A 74 10.07 6.88 -7.63
C GLN A 74 10.26 6.87 -9.14
N THR A 75 9.46 6.10 -9.87
CA THR A 75 9.81 5.65 -11.22
C THR A 75 8.74 5.88 -12.28
N ASP A 76 7.51 6.20 -11.87
CA ASP A 76 6.40 6.36 -12.81
C ASP A 76 6.13 7.86 -13.04
N ASP A 77 6.09 8.28 -14.31
CA ASP A 77 5.80 9.67 -14.70
C ASP A 77 4.28 9.95 -14.72
N ASN A 78 3.44 8.93 -14.54
CA ASN A 78 1.99 9.07 -14.55
C ASN A 78 1.48 9.59 -13.20
N MET A 79 1.15 10.89 -13.17
CA MET A 79 0.64 11.56 -11.98
C MET A 79 -0.59 10.87 -11.35
N ILE A 80 -1.47 10.25 -12.14
CA ILE A 80 -2.65 9.52 -11.61
C ILE A 80 -2.19 8.31 -10.78
N ARG A 81 -1.23 7.54 -11.31
CA ARG A 81 -0.66 6.39 -10.59
C ARG A 81 0.04 6.83 -9.32
N ASN A 82 0.80 7.92 -9.39
CA ASN A 82 1.50 8.46 -8.23
C ASN A 82 0.55 8.92 -7.13
N ILE A 83 -0.51 9.65 -7.48
CA ILE A 83 -1.54 10.10 -6.52
C ILE A 83 -2.24 8.89 -5.89
N ASN A 84 -2.65 7.90 -6.69
CA ASN A 84 -3.32 6.71 -6.16
C ASN A 84 -2.38 5.86 -5.30
N ALA A 85 -1.11 5.71 -5.68
CA ALA A 85 -0.10 5.04 -4.90
C ALA A 85 0.13 5.72 -3.55
N LEU A 86 0.25 7.05 -3.53
CA LEU A 86 0.37 7.83 -2.31
C LEU A 86 -0.86 7.68 -1.41
N GLN A 87 -2.07 7.75 -1.98
CA GLN A 87 -3.32 7.55 -1.23
C GLN A 87 -3.39 6.15 -0.62
N THR A 88 -3.07 5.11 -1.39
CA THR A 88 -3.01 3.73 -0.88
C THR A 88 -1.96 3.60 0.23
N LEU A 89 -0.77 4.19 0.06
CA LEU A 89 0.29 4.20 1.07
C LEU A 89 -0.16 4.88 2.37
N CYS A 90 -0.77 6.06 2.28
CA CYS A 90 -1.29 6.79 3.44
C CYS A 90 -2.30 5.96 4.23
N VAL A 91 -3.26 5.34 3.55
CA VAL A 91 -4.28 4.51 4.21
C VAL A 91 -3.67 3.26 4.82
N LEU A 92 -2.71 2.63 4.13
CA LEU A 92 -2.02 1.45 4.65
C LEU A 92 -1.29 1.77 5.96
N VAL A 93 -0.47 2.83 5.97
CA VAL A 93 0.28 3.27 7.16
C VAL A 93 -0.68 3.66 8.28
N GLN A 94 -1.70 4.47 7.99
CA GLN A 94 -2.67 4.93 8.97
C GLN A 94 -3.44 3.79 9.61
N SER A 95 -3.88 2.81 8.81
CA SER A 95 -4.67 1.68 9.29
C SER A 95 -3.85 0.77 10.21
N ILE A 96 -2.59 0.48 9.84
CA ILE A 96 -1.71 -0.33 10.69
C ILE A 96 -1.36 0.39 11.99
N TYR A 97 -1.10 1.70 11.94
CA TYR A 97 -0.84 2.49 13.15
C TYR A 97 -2.07 2.57 14.07
N ARG A 98 -3.26 2.82 13.52
CA ARG A 98 -4.52 2.79 14.28
C ARG A 98 -4.76 1.45 14.94
N LYS A 99 -4.49 0.35 14.22
CA LYS A 99 -4.63 -1.00 14.74
C LYS A 99 -3.67 -1.29 15.87
N HIS A 100 -2.41 -0.84 15.76
CA HIS A 100 -1.43 -0.89 16.84
C HIS A 100 -1.96 -0.16 18.09
N SER A 101 -2.40 1.11 17.94
CA SER A 101 -2.92 1.90 19.07
C SER A 101 -4.21 1.37 19.70
N SER A 102 -5.02 0.62 18.95
CA SER A 102 -6.31 0.07 19.42
C SER A 102 -6.17 -1.30 20.08
N SER A 103 -4.97 -1.88 20.07
CA SER A 103 -4.71 -3.21 20.61
C SER A 103 -3.72 -3.12 21.76
N ASP A 104 -3.93 -3.88 22.83
CA ASP A 104 -2.90 -4.10 23.89
C ASP A 104 -1.73 -4.98 23.39
N SER A 105 -1.54 -5.08 22.08
CA SER A 105 -0.63 -6.02 21.44
C SER A 105 0.66 -5.32 21.01
N SER A 106 1.78 -6.05 21.10
CA SER A 106 3.12 -5.64 20.66
C SER A 106 3.25 -5.66 19.13
N ILE A 107 2.30 -5.06 18.41
CA ILE A 107 2.39 -4.92 16.95
C ILE A 107 3.62 -4.09 16.61
N GLU A 108 4.58 -4.71 15.93
CA GLU A 108 5.74 -4.00 15.39
C GLU A 108 5.34 -3.39 14.03
N VAL A 109 4.87 -2.15 14.07
CA VAL A 109 4.36 -1.41 12.90
C VAL A 109 5.35 -1.41 11.74
N VAL A 110 6.64 -1.18 12.03
CA VAL A 110 7.72 -1.17 11.03
C VAL A 110 7.85 -2.53 10.36
N ASP A 111 7.82 -3.59 11.16
CA ASP A 111 7.93 -4.95 10.66
C ASP A 111 6.76 -5.30 9.73
N ILE A 112 5.53 -4.98 10.14
CA ILE A 112 4.32 -5.25 9.33
C ILE A 112 4.30 -4.43 8.03
N LEU A 113 4.70 -3.17 8.07
CA LEU A 113 4.61 -2.29 6.89
C LEU A 113 5.75 -2.49 5.90
N ILE A 114 6.99 -2.60 6.38
CA ILE A 114 8.18 -2.52 5.53
C ILE A 114 9.09 -3.74 5.71
N GLY A 115 9.09 -4.33 6.90
CA GLY A 115 10.09 -5.31 7.33
C GLY A 115 11.31 -4.59 7.91
N VAL A 116 11.81 -5.09 9.04
CA VAL A 116 12.92 -4.47 9.79
C VAL A 116 14.19 -4.32 8.97
N ASP A 117 14.52 -5.31 8.13
CA ASP A 117 15.76 -5.30 7.34
C ASP A 117 15.78 -4.21 6.26
N ALA A 118 14.61 -3.85 5.73
CA ALA A 118 14.48 -2.89 4.63
C ALA A 118 14.07 -1.49 5.10
N ALA A 119 13.72 -1.33 6.38
CA ALA A 119 13.07 -0.14 6.93
C ALA A 119 13.87 1.15 6.66
N ASP A 120 15.16 1.16 6.99
CA ASP A 120 15.99 2.36 6.86
C ASP A 120 16.13 2.82 5.41
N CYS A 121 16.40 1.87 4.49
CA CYS A 121 16.57 2.17 3.08
C CYS A 121 15.25 2.64 2.45
N GLN A 122 14.15 1.91 2.68
CA GLN A 122 12.85 2.24 2.11
C GLN A 122 12.31 3.56 2.64
N MET A 123 12.46 3.84 3.94
CA MET A 123 11.97 5.08 4.54
C MET A 123 12.75 6.29 4.02
N ARG A 124 14.08 6.18 3.90
CA ARG A 124 14.91 7.25 3.31
C ARG A 124 14.46 7.56 1.88
N ASN A 125 14.33 6.52 1.05
CA ASN A 125 13.92 6.69 -0.34
C ASN A 125 12.51 7.28 -0.43
N LEU A 126 11.59 6.86 0.45
CA LEU A 126 10.24 7.41 0.51
C LEU A 126 10.26 8.90 0.83
N ILE A 127 11.01 9.33 1.85
CA ILE A 127 11.12 10.75 2.22
C ILE A 127 11.68 11.58 1.05
N GLU A 128 12.75 11.12 0.41
CA GLU A 128 13.33 11.81 -0.75
C GLU A 128 12.32 11.97 -1.89
N CYS A 129 11.51 10.95 -2.15
CA CYS A 129 10.50 10.98 -3.21
C CYS A 129 9.34 11.91 -2.86
N LEU A 130 8.88 11.90 -1.61
CA LEU A 130 7.84 12.81 -1.16
C LEU A 130 8.31 14.26 -1.21
N CYS A 131 9.56 14.55 -0.86
CA CYS A 131 10.13 15.88 -1.02
C CYS A 131 10.10 16.32 -2.49
N LYS A 132 10.58 15.49 -3.43
CA LYS A 132 10.51 15.79 -4.87
C LYS A 132 9.08 15.99 -5.36
N PHE A 133 8.16 15.11 -4.96
CA PHE A 133 6.76 15.17 -5.33
C PHE A 133 6.07 16.46 -4.85
N LEU A 134 6.46 16.98 -3.69
CA LEU A 134 5.90 18.21 -3.11
C LEU A 134 6.56 19.50 -3.61
N SER A 135 7.81 19.44 -4.08
CA SER A 135 8.63 20.62 -4.38
C SER A 135 8.41 21.24 -5.78
N GLU A 136 7.35 20.89 -6.52
CA GLU A 136 7.15 21.28 -7.94
C GLU A 136 8.30 20.85 -8.90
N GLU A 137 9.39 20.27 -8.41
CA GLU A 137 10.44 19.60 -9.20
C GLU A 137 10.05 18.17 -9.60
N TYR A 138 8.76 17.95 -9.86
CA TYR A 138 8.26 16.72 -10.48
C TYR A 138 7.98 17.05 -11.96
N PRO A 139 8.61 16.35 -12.92
CA PRO A 139 8.45 16.66 -14.35
C PRO A 139 7.00 16.51 -14.82
#